data_AF-A0A502LGX8-F1
#
_entry.id   AF-A0A502LGX8-F1
#
_cell.length_a   1.000
_cell.length_b   1.000
_cell.length_c   1.000
_cell.angle_alpha   90.00
_cell.angle_beta   90.00
_cell.angle_gamma   90.00
#
_symmetry.space_group_name_H-M   'P 1'
#
loop_
_entity.id
_entity.type
_entity.pdbx_description
1 polymer ?
#
loop_
_entity_poly.entity_id
_entity_poly.type
_entity_poly.pdbx_seq_one_letter_code
_entity_poly.pdbx_strand_id
1 'polypeptide(L)' 'MKKLFIAIVSFFFFTFSKDVITVEQFKADQTLLEKYLYQCKNGEIHPNDLICLNAKKAKRHLLLDAERARLSAK' A
#
# COMPACT_ATOMS: atom_id res chain seq x y z
N MET A 1 -36.01 -13.55 40.40
CA MET A 1 -36.19 -13.44 38.94
C MET A 1 -34.88 -12.91 38.35
N LYS A 2 -34.31 -13.66 37.41
CA LYS A 2 -32.88 -13.63 37.06
C LYS A 2 -32.55 -12.47 36.12
N LYS A 3 -31.32 -12.00 36.29
CA LYS A 3 -30.73 -10.74 35.81
C LYS A 3 -30.75 -10.66 34.28
N LEU A 4 -31.06 -9.46 33.79
CA LEU A 4 -31.08 -9.07 32.39
C LEU A 4 -29.70 -9.31 31.76
N PHE A 5 -29.59 -10.28 30.86
CA PHE A 5 -28.40 -10.52 30.06
C PHE A 5 -28.31 -9.43 28.99
N ILE A 6 -27.68 -8.30 29.33
CA ILE A 6 -27.19 -7.37 28.31
C ILE A 6 -25.90 -7.99 27.79
N ALA A 7 -26.03 -8.84 26.77
CA ALA A 7 -24.92 -9.23 25.91
C ALA A 7 -24.49 -7.97 25.15
N ILE A 8 -23.62 -7.17 25.76
CA ILE A 8 -22.83 -6.18 25.05
C ILE A 8 -21.92 -7.01 24.17
N VAL A 9 -22.39 -7.32 22.96
CA VAL A 9 -21.53 -7.67 21.84
C VAL A 9 -20.64 -6.46 21.67
N SER A 10 -19.49 -6.49 22.34
CA SER A 10 -18.36 -5.65 21.99
C SER A 10 -18.09 -5.97 20.54
N PHE A 11 -18.67 -5.16 19.65
CA PHE A 11 -18.30 -5.12 18.25
C PHE A 11 -16.80 -4.98 18.29
N PHE A 12 -16.14 -6.09 18.00
CA PHE A 12 -14.72 -6.12 17.76
C PHE A 12 -14.50 -5.02 16.74
N PHE A 13 -13.91 -3.91 17.17
CA PHE A 13 -13.23 -2.99 16.29
C PHE A 13 -12.05 -3.79 15.74
N PHE A 14 -12.32 -4.70 14.80
CA PHE A 14 -11.37 -5.03 13.77
C PHE A 14 -11.18 -3.73 13.00
N THR A 15 -10.36 -2.84 13.55
CA THR A 15 -9.64 -1.89 12.72
C THR A 15 -8.92 -2.78 11.74
N PHE A 16 -9.47 -2.88 10.54
CA PHE A 16 -8.86 -3.56 9.42
C PHE A 16 -7.50 -2.91 9.27
N SER A 17 -6.46 -3.54 9.83
CA SER A 17 -5.08 -3.24 9.46
C SER A 17 -5.05 -3.59 7.99
N LYS A 18 -5.39 -2.62 7.12
CA LYS A 18 -5.18 -2.75 5.69
C LYS A 18 -3.69 -3.05 5.59
N ASP A 19 -3.35 -4.30 5.29
CA ASP A 19 -1.96 -4.73 5.18
C ASP A 19 -1.23 -3.68 4.32
N VAL A 20 -0.27 -3.01 4.94
CA VAL A 20 0.44 -1.92 4.27
C VAL A 20 1.30 -2.58 3.20
N ILE A 21 0.92 -2.40 1.94
CA ILE A 21 1.68 -2.91 0.80
C ILE A 21 3.08 -2.29 0.84
N THR A 22 4.09 -3.17 0.92
CA THR A 22 5.50 -2.80 1.05
C THR A 22 6.11 -2.39 -0.29
N VAL A 23 7.26 -1.72 -0.25
CA VAL A 23 8.03 -1.36 -1.45
C VAL A 23 8.41 -2.59 -2.28
N GLU A 24 8.80 -3.69 -1.63
CA GLU A 24 9.23 -4.91 -2.33
C GLU A 24 8.05 -5.63 -3.00
N GLN A 25 6.88 -5.64 -2.38
CA GLN A 25 5.65 -6.14 -3.02
C GLN A 25 5.29 -5.32 -4.28
N PHE A 26 5.44 -4.00 -4.23
CA PHE A 26 5.26 -3.16 -5.41
C PHE A 26 6.30 -3.38 -6.51
N LYS A 27 7.56 -3.69 -6.16
CA LYS A 27 8.58 -4.03 -7.15
C LYS A 27 8.31 -5.37 -7.82
N ALA A 28 7.73 -6.32 -7.09
CA ALA A 28 7.40 -7.65 -7.59
C ALA A 28 6.17 -7.69 -8.50
N ASP A 29 5.25 -6.73 -8.37
CA ASP A 29 4.01 -6.65 -9.16
C ASP A 29 3.83 -5.28 -9.81
N GLN A 30 4.15 -5.19 -11.09
CA GLN A 30 4.02 -3.96 -11.88
C GLN A 30 2.57 -3.50 -12.03
N THR A 31 1.62 -4.43 -12.16
CA THR A 31 0.19 -4.10 -12.32
C THR A 31 -0.34 -3.45 -11.05
N LEU A 32 0.03 -4.00 -9.90
CA LEU A 32 -0.31 -3.45 -8.59
C LEU A 32 0.30 -2.05 -8.41
N LEU A 33 1.58 -1.88 -8.76
CA LEU A 33 2.25 -0.59 -8.69
C LEU A 33 1.56 0.48 -9.55
N GLU A 34 1.25 0.16 -10.80
CA GLU A 34 0.61 1.10 -11.74
C GLU A 34 -0.79 1.51 -11.27
N LYS A 35 -1.58 0.54 -10.78
CA LYS A 35 -2.89 0.81 -10.17
C LYS A 35 -2.77 1.82 -9.04
N TYR A 36 -1.91 1.57 -8.06
CA TYR A 36 -1.82 2.46 -6.89
C TYR A 36 -1.23 3.83 -7.24
N LEU A 37 -0.25 3.90 -8.15
CA LEU A 37 0.24 5.19 -8.64
C LEU A 37 -0.86 6.02 -9.31
N TYR A 38 -1.73 5.39 -10.09
CA TYR A 38 -2.88 6.04 -10.71
C TYR A 38 -3.87 6.57 -9.65
N GLN A 39 -4.23 5.74 -8.68
CA GLN A 39 -5.13 6.14 -7.59
C GLN A 39 -4.56 7.28 -6.73
N CYS A 40 -3.26 7.24 -6.42
CA CYS A 40 -2.55 8.32 -5.74
C CYS A 40 -2.53 9.63 -6.55
N LYS A 41 -2.43 9.55 -7.88
CA LYS A 41 -2.42 10.71 -8.78
C LYS A 41 -3.81 11.35 -8.87
N ASN A 42 -4.86 10.53 -8.87
CA ASN A 42 -6.25 10.99 -8.99
C ASN A 42 -6.87 11.45 -7.68
N GLY A 43 -6.17 11.29 -6.55
CA GLY A 43 -6.67 11.66 -5.23
C GLY A 43 -7.65 10.64 -4.63
N GLU A 44 -7.80 9.46 -5.23
CA GLU A 44 -8.55 8.33 -4.62
C GLU A 44 -7.86 7.83 -3.34
N ILE A 45 -6.54 8.00 -3.27
CA ILE A 45 -5.72 7.76 -2.09
C ILE A 45 -4.94 9.04 -1.79
N HIS A 46 -4.88 9.42 -0.51
CA HIS A 46 -4.20 10.66 -0.14
C HIS A 46 -2.70 10.54 -0.45
N PRO A 47 -2.07 11.55 -1.08
CA PRO A 47 -0.73 11.42 -1.66
C PRO A 47 0.39 11.17 -0.63
N ASN A 48 0.11 11.44 0.65
CA ASN A 48 1.00 11.23 1.79
C ASN A 48 0.68 9.94 2.57
N ASP A 49 -0.32 9.16 2.14
CA ASP A 49 -0.57 7.86 2.75
C ASP A 49 0.61 6.93 2.48
N LEU A 50 0.93 6.09 3.46
CA LEU A 50 2.10 5.20 3.42
C LEU A 50 2.12 4.32 2.17
N ILE A 51 0.95 3.90 1.67
CA ILE A 51 0.84 3.12 0.44
C ILE A 51 1.26 3.90 -0.81
N CYS A 52 0.90 5.19 -0.90
CA CYS A 52 1.36 6.08 -1.97
C CYS A 52 2.85 6.37 -1.88
N LEU A 53 3.36 6.56 -0.66
CA LEU A 53 4.79 6.75 -0.43
C LEU A 53 5.58 5.50 -0.85
N ASN A 54 5.10 4.31 -0.50
CA ASN A 54 5.71 3.04 -0.89
C ASN A 54 5.67 2.81 -2.41
N ALA A 55 4.53 3.08 -3.06
CA ALA A 55 4.40 2.97 -4.52
C ALA A 55 5.37 3.93 -5.25
N LYS A 56 5.42 5.20 -4.84
CA LYS A 56 6.35 6.20 -5.40
C LYS A 56 7.81 5.78 -5.19
N LYS A 57 8.15 5.27 -4.01
CA LYS A 57 9.49 4.77 -3.69
C LYS A 57 9.86 3.58 -4.56
N ALA A 58 8.98 2.60 -4.72
CA ALA A 58 9.19 1.45 -5.62
C ALA A 58 9.45 1.90 -7.06
N LYS A 59 8.64 2.81 -7.61
CA LYS A 59 8.84 3.35 -8.96
C LYS A 59 10.21 4.02 -9.13
N ARG A 60 10.65 4.79 -8.14
CA ARG A 60 11.98 5.43 -8.17
C ARG A 60 13.10 4.39 -8.19
N HIS A 61 13.01 3.34 -7.37
CA HIS A 61 14.01 2.26 -7.37
C HIS A 61 14.09 1.58 -8.73
N LEU A 62 12.96 1.18 -9.30
CA LEU A 62 12.93 0.52 -10.62
C LEU A 62 13.56 1.37 -11.74
N LEU A 63 13.33 2.70 -11.71
CA LEU A 63 13.96 3.61 -12.67
C LEU A 63 15.48 3.70 -12.49
N LEU A 64 15.96 3.76 -11.25
CA LEU A 64 17.38 3.78 -10.94
C LEU A 64 18.07 2.45 -11.32
N ASP A 65 17.41 1.33 -11.07
CA ASP A 65 17.93 0.01 -11.41
C ASP A 65 18.01 -0.16 -12.93
N ALA A 66 16.99 0.29 -13.67
CA ALA A 66 17.00 0.31 -15.13
C ALA A 66 18.10 1.21 -15.69
N GLU A 67 18.32 2.38 -15.10
CA GLU A 67 19.39 3.29 -15.52
C GLU A 67 20.78 2.72 -15.23
N ARG A 68 20.97 2.11 -14.05
CA ARG A 68 22.21 1.40 -13.71
C ARG A 68 22.48 0.27 -14.70
N ALA A 69 21.48 -0.53 -15.04
CA ALA A 69 21.63 -1.62 -16.00
C ALA A 69 22.05 -1.11 -17.40
N ARG A 70 21.51 0.03 -17.84
CA ARG A 70 21.90 0.68 -19.10
C ARG A 70 23.34 1.17 -19.07
N LEU A 71 23.76 1.81 -17.98
CA LEU A 71 25.12 2.32 -17.83
C LEU A 71 26.15 1.20 -17.77
N SER A 72 25.84 0.08 -17.12
CA SER A 72 26.72 -1.09 -17.06
C SER A 72 26.81 -1.89 -18.37
N ALA A 73 25.88 -1.68 -19.30
CA ALA A 73 25.86 -2.36 -20.60
C ALA A 73 26.61 -1.59 -21.70
N LYS A 74 27.19 -0.44 -21.38
CA LYS A 74 27.94 0.45 -22.28
C LYS A 74 29.45 0.32 -22.05
#